data_AF-A0A923P2W9-F1
#
_entry.id   AF-A0A923P2W9-F1
#
_cell.length_a   1.000
_cell.length_b   1.000
_cell.length_c   1.000
_cell.angle_alpha   90.00
_cell.angle_beta   90.00
_cell.angle_gamma   90.00
#
_symmetry.space_group_name_H-M   'P 1'
#
loop_
_entity.id
_entity.type
_entity.pdbx_description
1 polymer ?
#
loop_
_entity_poly.entity_id
_entity_poly.type
_entity_poly.pdbx_seq_one_letter_code
_entity_poly.pdbx_strand_id
1 'polypeptide(L)'
;MTPAVSCSNGWRPTGTAEPRAWRRWLALVLLLAAGTAGAGQVPTPELRARVRAVLEQADSFEDRFDAQVWLTDMASRLGNQVPDPATRIEILKAAHREASRARLPPEMVLAVIDVESAFNPYAVSSAGAQGLMQVMPFWRKELGHRRLVDIGDNLLMGCTILRYYYDMEKGDWNRALARYNGSLGRPDYPQKVLDRLSRRWFQQ
;
A
#
# COMPACT_ATOMS: atom_id res chain seq x y z
N MET A 1 47.88 -65.93 -43.28
CA MET A 1 48.90 -66.78 -42.63
C MET A 1 49.21 -66.19 -41.26
N THR A 2 48.80 -66.93 -40.21
CA THR A 2 49.35 -67.02 -38.83
C THR A 2 49.49 -65.79 -37.90
N PRO A 3 49.45 -66.00 -36.56
CA PRO A 3 48.74 -65.13 -35.60
C PRO A 3 49.61 -64.74 -34.36
N ALA A 4 48.92 -64.47 -33.24
CA ALA A 4 49.36 -64.33 -31.83
C ALA A 4 49.61 -62.87 -31.38
N VAL A 5 49.22 -62.41 -30.19
CA VAL A 5 49.34 -62.98 -28.83
C VAL A 5 48.24 -62.34 -27.93
N SER A 6 47.28 -63.09 -27.39
CA SER A 6 47.21 -63.60 -25.98
C SER A 6 47.59 -62.63 -24.86
N CYS A 7 46.63 -62.23 -24.02
CA CYS A 7 46.63 -62.65 -22.60
C CYS A 7 45.38 -62.20 -21.86
N SER A 8 44.88 -63.17 -21.09
CA SER A 8 43.77 -63.17 -20.17
C SER A 8 44.05 -62.40 -18.88
N ASN A 9 42.97 -61.95 -18.22
CA ASN A 9 42.59 -62.20 -16.83
C ASN A 9 41.37 -61.28 -16.57
N GLY A 10 40.17 -61.74 -16.25
CA GLY A 10 39.82 -62.89 -15.43
C GLY A 10 39.38 -62.42 -14.05
N TRP A 11 38.20 -61.79 -13.96
CA TRP A 11 37.35 -61.85 -12.77
C TRP A 11 35.90 -61.48 -13.11
N ARG A 12 34.96 -62.31 -12.65
CA ARG A 12 33.51 -62.20 -12.81
C ARG A 12 32.86 -62.13 -11.41
N PRO A 13 31.59 -61.70 -11.34
CA PRO A 13 31.02 -60.89 -10.26
C PRO A 13 30.25 -61.71 -9.23
N THR A 14 29.96 -61.12 -8.07
CA THR A 14 28.78 -61.47 -7.26
C THR A 14 28.32 -60.24 -6.47
N GLY A 15 27.00 -60.04 -6.37
CA GLY A 15 26.44 -59.01 -5.50
C GLY A 15 25.11 -58.43 -5.95
N THR A 16 24.10 -59.29 -6.12
CA THR A 16 22.69 -58.90 -6.23
C THR A 16 22.15 -58.41 -4.88
N ALA A 17 21.41 -57.30 -4.84
CA ALA A 17 20.33 -57.10 -3.86
C ALA A 17 19.44 -55.89 -4.23
N GLU A 18 18.15 -56.21 -4.28
CA GLU A 18 16.92 -55.49 -4.61
C GLU A 18 16.51 -54.29 -3.70
N PRO A 19 15.43 -53.54 -4.09
CA PRO A 19 15.08 -52.25 -3.50
C PRO A 19 14.20 -52.39 -2.25
N ARG A 20 14.41 -51.51 -1.26
CA ARG A 20 13.61 -51.44 -0.03
C ARG A 20 12.62 -50.29 -0.08
N ALA A 21 11.37 -50.61 -0.41
CA ALA A 21 10.20 -49.80 -0.10
C ALA A 21 9.68 -50.19 1.30
N TRP A 22 9.72 -49.29 2.30
CA TRP A 22 8.76 -49.24 3.42
C TRP A 22 9.18 -48.20 4.48
N ARG A 23 8.43 -47.09 4.59
CA ARG A 23 7.58 -46.75 5.75
C ARG A 23 7.20 -45.27 5.77
N ARG A 24 5.88 -45.08 5.83
CA ARG A 24 5.16 -43.84 6.07
C ARG A 24 5.47 -43.32 7.47
N TRP A 25 5.76 -42.03 7.60
CA TRP A 25 5.46 -41.26 8.81
C TRP A 25 4.57 -40.09 8.41
N LEU A 26 3.30 -40.19 8.81
CA LEU A 26 2.37 -39.07 8.91
C LEU A 26 2.77 -38.26 10.15
N ALA A 27 3.12 -36.99 9.95
CA ALA A 27 3.04 -35.97 10.99
C ALA A 27 2.33 -34.76 10.39
N LEU A 28 1.00 -34.84 10.44
CA LEU A 28 0.10 -33.73 10.17
C LEU A 28 0.19 -32.78 11.37
N VAL A 29 1.09 -31.79 11.32
CA VAL A 29 1.01 -30.64 12.23
C VAL A 29 0.07 -29.63 11.60
N LEU A 30 -1.21 -29.79 11.87
CA LEU A 30 -2.24 -28.79 11.62
C LEU A 30 -2.10 -27.72 12.70
N LEU A 31 -1.17 -26.78 12.47
CA LEU A 31 -1.16 -25.52 13.20
C LEU A 31 -2.37 -24.73 12.73
N LEU A 32 -3.47 -24.87 13.47
CA LEU A 32 -4.57 -23.92 13.49
C LEU A 32 -4.00 -22.57 13.93
N ALA A 33 -3.51 -21.78 12.98
CA ALA A 33 -3.46 -20.35 13.14
C ALA A 33 -4.92 -19.91 13.24
N ALA A 34 -5.38 -19.68 14.47
CA ALA A 34 -6.64 -19.02 14.73
C ALA A 34 -6.61 -17.70 13.96
N GLY A 35 -7.37 -17.66 12.86
CA GLY A 35 -7.60 -16.45 12.12
C GLY A 35 -8.32 -15.49 13.05
N THR A 36 -7.64 -14.44 13.51
CA THR A 36 -8.33 -13.21 13.84
C THR A 36 -8.69 -12.57 12.50
N ALA A 37 -9.85 -12.96 11.99
CA ALA A 37 -10.55 -12.18 11.00
C ALA A 37 -10.60 -10.73 11.54
N GLY A 38 -10.04 -9.80 10.77
CA GLY A 38 -10.11 -8.38 11.06
C GLY A 38 -11.56 -7.90 10.94
N ALA A 39 -12.34 -8.13 11.99
CA ALA A 39 -13.58 -7.43 12.21
C ALA A 39 -13.22 -5.95 12.48
N GLY A 40 -13.82 -5.03 11.72
CA GLY A 40 -13.61 -3.59 11.88
C GLY A 40 -13.68 -3.19 13.35
N GLN A 41 -12.54 -2.77 13.91
CA GLN A 41 -12.47 -2.37 15.30
C GLN A 41 -13.37 -1.14 15.50
N VAL A 42 -14.38 -1.28 16.36
CA VAL A 42 -15.17 -0.14 16.82
C VAL A 42 -14.20 0.89 17.44
N PRO A 43 -14.19 2.15 16.99
CA PRO A 43 -13.22 3.14 17.44
C PRO A 43 -13.26 3.40 18.95
N THR A 44 -12.08 3.45 19.60
CA THR A 44 -12.00 3.60 21.05
C THR A 44 -12.61 4.93 21.53
N PRO A 45 -13.11 5.02 22.78
CA PRO A 45 -13.58 6.28 23.35
C PRO A 45 -12.54 7.41 23.26
N GLU A 46 -11.24 7.12 23.46
CA GLU A 46 -10.20 8.16 23.35
C GLU A 46 -10.04 8.66 21.91
N LEU A 47 -10.09 7.75 20.93
CA LEU A 47 -10.01 8.13 19.51
C LEU A 47 -11.20 9.02 19.12
N ARG A 48 -12.42 8.65 19.53
CA ARG A 48 -13.62 9.45 19.28
C ARG A 48 -13.55 10.85 19.90
N ALA A 49 -13.02 10.96 21.13
CA ALA A 49 -12.82 12.25 21.80
C ALA A 49 -11.79 13.13 21.07
N ARG A 50 -10.68 12.54 20.63
CA ARG A 50 -9.65 13.25 19.85
C ARG A 50 -10.18 13.74 18.50
N VAL A 51 -10.93 12.89 17.78
CA VAL A 51 -11.58 13.27 16.53
C VAL A 51 -12.52 14.45 16.76
N ARG A 52 -13.35 14.42 17.80
CA ARG A 52 -14.28 15.51 18.14
C ARG A 52 -13.53 16.83 18.36
N ALA A 53 -12.51 16.84 19.23
CA ALA A 53 -11.71 18.04 19.51
C ALA A 53 -11.03 18.59 18.24
N VAL A 54 -10.63 17.70 17.33
CA VAL A 54 -9.99 18.05 16.06
C VAL A 54 -10.96 18.71 15.08
N LEU A 55 -12.21 18.27 15.04
CA LEU A 55 -13.25 18.81 14.18
C LEU A 55 -13.75 20.17 14.64
N GLU A 56 -13.81 20.38 15.95
CA GLU A 56 -14.13 21.68 16.54
C GLU A 56 -13.13 22.77 16.14
N GLN A 57 -11.91 22.39 15.76
CA GLN A 57 -10.82 23.30 15.36
C GLN A 57 -10.59 23.39 13.84
N ALA A 58 -11.26 22.58 13.01
CA ALA A 58 -10.94 22.47 11.58
C ALA A 58 -11.97 23.20 10.70
N ASP A 59 -11.59 24.36 10.15
CA ASP A 59 -12.32 25.01 9.05
C ASP A 59 -12.09 24.24 7.74
N SER A 60 -13.03 23.38 7.35
CA SER A 60 -13.23 22.85 5.97
C SER A 60 -14.23 21.69 5.87
N PHE A 61 -14.94 21.33 6.94
CA PHE A 61 -15.95 20.28 6.87
C PHE A 61 -17.34 20.92 6.81
N GLU A 62 -17.98 20.90 5.64
CA GLU A 62 -19.32 21.47 5.42
C GLU A 62 -20.41 20.78 6.28
N ASP A 63 -20.16 19.56 6.78
CA ASP A 63 -20.90 18.93 7.87
C ASP A 63 -19.95 18.31 8.92
N ARG A 64 -20.03 18.79 10.17
CA ARG A 64 -19.20 18.33 11.28
C ARG A 64 -19.47 16.88 11.67
N PHE A 65 -20.69 16.38 11.49
CA PHE A 65 -21.05 15.01 11.83
C PHE A 65 -20.50 14.02 10.82
N ASP A 66 -20.64 14.30 9.52
CA ASP A 66 -20.09 13.43 8.46
C ASP A 66 -18.56 13.34 8.56
N ALA A 67 -17.91 14.46 8.85
CA ALA A 67 -16.48 14.50 9.10
C ALA A 67 -16.06 13.70 10.34
N GLN A 68 -16.89 13.68 11.38
CA GLN A 68 -16.64 12.85 12.57
C GLN A 68 -16.74 11.38 12.26
N VAL A 69 -17.78 10.97 11.55
CA VAL A 69 -17.97 9.56 11.17
C VAL A 69 -16.82 9.12 10.28
N TRP A 70 -16.49 9.91 9.25
CA TRP A 70 -15.39 9.62 8.33
C TRP A 70 -14.04 9.50 9.04
N LEU A 71 -13.66 10.50 9.85
CA LEU A 71 -12.37 10.48 10.58
C LEU A 71 -12.28 9.30 11.53
N THR A 72 -13.39 8.98 12.21
CA THR A 72 -13.46 7.90 13.19
C THR A 72 -13.28 6.53 12.52
N ASP A 73 -13.96 6.31 11.39
CA ASP A 73 -13.83 5.10 10.58
C ASP A 73 -12.41 4.98 9.99
N MET A 74 -11.93 6.00 9.28
CA MET A 74 -10.61 5.97 8.64
C MET A 74 -9.46 5.83 9.65
N ALA A 75 -9.57 6.44 10.83
CA ALA A 75 -8.55 6.31 11.87
C ALA A 75 -8.47 4.88 12.44
N SER A 76 -9.58 4.15 12.48
CA SER A 76 -9.59 2.73 12.82
C SER A 76 -8.86 1.91 11.76
N ARG A 77 -9.21 2.09 10.48
CA ARG A 77 -8.60 1.38 9.34
C ARG A 77 -7.10 1.63 9.20
N LEU A 78 -6.63 2.81 9.60
CA LEU A 78 -5.22 3.22 9.53
C LEU A 78 -4.40 2.73 10.74
N GLY A 79 -5.05 2.26 11.82
CA GLY A 79 -4.40 1.93 13.09
C GLY A 79 -3.22 0.95 12.99
N ASN A 80 -3.30 -0.02 12.08
CA ASN A 80 -2.24 -1.02 11.90
C ASN A 80 -1.01 -0.47 11.14
N GLN A 81 -1.17 0.56 10.32
CA GLN A 81 -0.05 1.16 9.56
C GLN A 81 0.57 2.35 10.28
N VAL A 82 -0.24 3.11 11.01
CA VAL A 82 0.22 4.30 11.75
C VAL A 82 -0.20 4.11 13.21
N PRO A 83 0.66 3.52 14.06
CA PRO A 83 0.29 3.20 15.44
C PRO A 83 -0.05 4.46 16.25
N ASP A 84 0.73 5.54 16.06
CA ASP A 84 0.53 6.80 16.77
C ASP A 84 -0.82 7.46 16.40
N PRO A 85 -1.74 7.64 17.37
CA PRO A 85 -3.03 8.26 17.10
C PRO A 85 -2.95 9.72 16.66
N ALA A 86 -1.95 10.49 17.12
CA ALA A 86 -1.84 11.89 16.75
C ALA A 86 -1.47 12.03 15.26
N THR A 87 -0.46 11.30 14.81
CA THR A 87 -0.03 11.22 13.42
C THR A 87 -1.16 10.71 12.51
N ARG A 88 -1.92 9.70 12.93
CA ARG A 88 -3.10 9.23 12.17
C ARG A 88 -4.08 10.36 11.88
N ILE A 89 -4.46 11.09 12.92
CA ILE A 89 -5.44 12.17 12.79
C ILE A 89 -4.86 13.31 11.97
N GLU A 90 -3.58 13.65 12.12
CA GLU A 90 -2.91 14.65 11.31
C GLU A 90 -2.96 14.31 9.80
N ILE A 91 -2.58 13.08 9.44
CA ILE A 91 -2.64 12.57 8.06
C ILE A 91 -4.06 12.65 7.52
N LEU A 92 -5.05 12.12 8.25
CA LEU A 92 -6.43 12.05 7.77
C LEU A 92 -7.05 13.44 7.59
N LYS A 93 -6.82 14.36 8.53
CA LYS A 93 -7.25 15.76 8.39
C LYS A 93 -6.64 16.41 7.16
N ALA A 94 -5.33 16.26 6.98
CA ALA A 94 -4.63 16.87 5.86
C ALA A 94 -5.08 16.25 4.53
N ALA A 95 -5.26 14.92 4.48
CA ALA A 95 -5.71 14.22 3.28
C ALA A 95 -7.12 14.68 2.89
N HIS A 96 -8.05 14.72 3.84
CA HIS A 96 -9.40 15.19 3.57
C HIS A 96 -9.41 16.66 3.09
N ARG A 97 -8.70 17.55 3.80
CA ARG A 97 -8.67 18.97 3.49
C ARG A 97 -8.10 19.23 2.09
N GLU A 98 -6.95 18.66 1.76
CA GLU A 98 -6.31 18.90 0.46
C GLU A 98 -7.03 18.15 -0.69
N ALA A 99 -7.60 16.96 -0.43
CA ALA A 99 -8.45 16.29 -1.40
C ALA A 99 -9.71 17.12 -1.72
N SER A 100 -10.38 17.65 -0.70
CA SER A 100 -11.56 18.49 -0.85
C SER A 100 -11.25 19.76 -1.64
N ARG A 101 -10.15 20.45 -1.31
CA ARG A 101 -9.66 21.63 -2.07
C ARG A 101 -9.37 21.31 -3.52
N ALA A 102 -8.79 20.14 -3.79
CA ALA A 102 -8.51 19.65 -5.14
C ALA A 102 -9.74 19.06 -5.85
N ARG A 103 -10.91 18.99 -5.19
CA ARG A 103 -12.12 18.29 -5.67
C ARG A 103 -11.83 16.85 -6.08
N LEU A 104 -11.11 16.13 -5.21
CA LEU A 104 -10.82 14.70 -5.32
C LEU A 104 -11.55 13.97 -4.18
N PRO A 105 -12.00 12.72 -4.39
CA PRO A 105 -12.50 11.89 -3.29
C PRO A 105 -11.37 11.63 -2.26
N PRO A 106 -11.58 11.91 -0.96
CA PRO A 106 -10.58 11.64 0.07
C PRO A 106 -10.10 10.18 0.09
N GLU A 107 -10.98 9.22 -0.14
CA GLU A 107 -10.70 7.78 -0.17
C GLU A 107 -9.74 7.42 -1.31
N MET A 108 -9.86 8.08 -2.46
CA MET A 108 -8.93 7.90 -3.58
C MET A 108 -7.52 8.36 -3.19
N VAL A 109 -7.42 9.50 -2.49
CA VAL A 109 -6.13 10.00 -1.98
C VAL A 109 -5.53 9.05 -0.95
N LEU A 110 -6.33 8.50 -0.03
CA LEU A 110 -5.88 7.48 0.92
C LEU A 110 -5.37 6.22 0.21
N ALA A 111 -6.05 5.77 -0.86
CA ALA A 111 -5.63 4.63 -1.66
C ALA A 111 -4.28 4.87 -2.36
N VAL A 112 -4.05 6.08 -2.89
CA VAL A 112 -2.74 6.47 -3.46
C VAL A 112 -1.66 6.46 -2.39
N ILE A 113 -1.87 7.08 -1.22
CA ILE A 113 -0.89 7.10 -0.12
C ILE A 113 -0.52 5.69 0.34
N ASP A 114 -1.51 4.79 0.44
CA ASP A 114 -1.31 3.39 0.82
C ASP A 114 -0.36 2.67 -0.15
N VAL A 115 -0.52 2.92 -1.45
CA VAL A 115 0.34 2.33 -2.49
C VAL A 115 1.72 2.97 -2.54
N GLU A 116 1.80 4.30 -2.37
CA GLU A 116 3.03 5.07 -2.54
C GLU A 116 3.99 4.95 -1.37
N SER A 117 3.50 5.04 -0.14
CA SER A 117 4.36 5.14 1.05
C SER A 117 3.92 4.25 2.21
N ALA A 118 2.79 3.54 2.09
CA ALA A 118 2.13 2.87 3.20
C ALA A 118 1.96 3.80 4.42
N PHE A 119 1.64 5.08 4.15
CA PHE A 119 1.47 6.16 5.12
C PHE A 119 2.75 6.58 5.88
N ASN A 120 3.93 6.36 5.32
CA ASN A 120 5.18 6.88 5.87
C ASN A 120 5.49 8.29 5.34
N PRO A 121 5.39 9.36 6.17
CA PRO A 121 5.68 10.73 5.72
C PRO A 121 7.15 10.99 5.42
N TYR A 122 8.04 10.10 5.86
CA TYR A 122 9.49 10.20 5.62
C TYR A 122 9.98 9.25 4.52
N ALA A 123 9.07 8.61 3.77
CA ALA A 123 9.44 7.70 2.69
C ALA A 123 10.25 8.42 1.60
N VAL A 124 11.35 7.82 1.18
CA VAL A 124 12.17 8.28 0.05
C VAL A 124 12.45 7.10 -0.88
N SER A 125 12.03 7.20 -2.14
CA SER A 125 12.33 6.17 -3.14
C SER A 125 13.75 6.28 -3.68
N SER A 126 14.22 5.24 -4.37
CA SER A 126 15.51 5.25 -5.09
C SER A 126 15.58 6.31 -6.20
N ALA A 127 14.44 6.67 -6.79
CA ALA A 127 14.33 7.76 -7.77
C ALA A 127 14.27 9.15 -7.11
N GLY A 128 14.21 9.22 -5.78
CA GLY A 128 14.16 10.46 -5.01
C GLY A 128 12.76 11.03 -4.79
N ALA A 129 11.70 10.26 -5.06
CA ALA A 129 10.34 10.63 -4.70
C ALA A 129 10.18 10.65 -3.17
N GLN A 130 9.38 11.59 -2.62
CA GLN A 130 9.36 11.86 -1.17
C GLN A 130 7.95 11.93 -0.58
N GLY A 131 7.84 11.47 0.67
CA GLY A 131 6.68 11.62 1.53
C GLY A 131 5.48 10.76 1.18
N LEU A 132 4.31 11.12 1.72
CA LEU A 132 3.09 10.31 1.72
C LEU A 132 2.63 9.91 0.32
N MET A 133 2.63 10.86 -0.63
CA MET A 133 2.20 10.66 -2.00
C MET A 133 3.38 10.52 -2.98
N GLN A 134 4.60 10.31 -2.48
CA GLN A 134 5.83 10.15 -3.27
C GLN A 134 5.99 11.21 -4.37
N VAL A 135 5.95 12.49 -3.96
CA VAL A 135 6.09 13.62 -4.89
C VAL A 135 7.55 13.74 -5.32
N MET A 136 7.78 13.92 -6.61
CA MET A 136 9.12 14.12 -7.15
C MET A 136 9.65 15.54 -6.86
N PRO A 137 10.92 15.70 -6.42
CA PRO A 137 11.47 17.00 -6.03
C PRO A 137 11.44 18.11 -7.07
N PHE A 138 11.40 17.77 -8.37
CA PHE A 138 11.33 18.76 -9.45
C PHE A 138 10.03 19.58 -9.41
N TRP A 139 8.93 19.02 -8.90
CA TRP A 139 7.67 19.73 -8.74
C TRP A 139 7.74 20.92 -7.77
N ARG A 140 8.75 20.98 -6.89
CA ARG A 140 8.96 22.13 -5.99
C ARG A 140 9.29 23.42 -6.74
N LYS A 141 9.77 23.33 -7.97
CA LYS A 141 10.01 24.50 -8.82
C LYS A 141 8.72 25.00 -9.45
N GLU A 142 7.84 24.07 -9.83
CA GLU A 142 6.58 24.35 -10.52
C GLU A 142 5.45 24.78 -9.57
N LEU A 143 5.40 24.21 -8.36
CA LEU A 143 4.26 24.35 -7.42
C LEU A 143 4.65 25.04 -6.08
N GLY A 144 5.87 25.59 -6.00
CA GLY A 144 6.40 26.29 -4.84
C GLY A 144 7.35 25.45 -3.97
N HIS A 145 8.30 26.13 -3.32
CA HIS A 145 9.32 25.50 -2.49
C HIS A 145 8.74 24.99 -1.17
N ARG A 146 8.41 23.71 -1.15
CA ARG A 146 7.80 23.00 -0.01
C ARG A 146 8.69 21.90 0.52
N ARG A 147 8.46 21.50 1.78
CA ARG A 147 9.16 20.34 2.36
C ARG A 147 8.34 19.08 2.08
N LEU A 148 8.83 18.20 1.23
CA LEU A 148 8.05 17.02 0.79
C LEU A 148 7.87 15.95 1.88
N VAL A 149 8.57 16.03 3.01
CA VAL A 149 8.37 15.16 4.17
C VAL A 149 7.35 15.72 5.17
N ASP A 150 6.93 16.97 4.98
CA ASP A 150 5.86 17.57 5.78
C ASP A 150 4.50 17.08 5.27
N ILE A 151 3.65 16.60 6.17
CA ILE A 151 2.37 15.96 5.84
C ILE A 151 1.48 16.90 5.03
N GLY A 152 1.34 18.16 5.47
CA GLY A 152 0.46 19.13 4.83
C GLY A 152 0.96 19.56 3.46
N ASP A 153 2.24 19.91 3.36
CA ASP A 153 2.87 20.31 2.10
C ASP A 153 2.86 19.16 1.07
N ASN A 154 3.15 17.93 1.49
CA ASN A 154 3.17 16.77 0.61
C ASN A 154 1.79 16.47 0.03
N LEU A 155 0.76 16.48 0.88
CA LEU A 155 -0.62 16.22 0.45
C LEU A 155 -1.17 17.33 -0.44
N LEU A 156 -0.82 18.59 -0.16
CA LEU A 156 -1.16 19.71 -1.03
C LEU A 156 -0.57 19.51 -2.44
N MET A 157 0.72 19.20 -2.53
CA MET A 157 1.37 18.98 -3.83
C MET A 157 0.83 17.74 -4.53
N GLY A 158 0.74 16.61 -3.82
CA GLY A 158 0.27 15.35 -4.39
C GLY A 158 -1.17 15.44 -4.89
N CYS A 159 -2.08 16.05 -4.12
CA CYS A 159 -3.47 16.28 -4.55
C CYS A 159 -3.54 17.22 -5.75
N THR A 160 -2.72 18.27 -5.79
CA THR A 160 -2.65 19.19 -6.95
C THR A 160 -2.22 18.46 -8.22
N ILE A 161 -1.17 17.63 -8.14
CA ILE A 161 -0.66 16.86 -9.28
C ILE A 161 -1.67 15.79 -9.72
N LEU A 162 -2.27 15.06 -8.77
CA LEU A 162 -3.28 14.05 -9.07
C LEU A 162 -4.51 14.67 -9.74
N ARG A 163 -4.97 15.83 -9.27
CA ARG A 163 -6.08 16.54 -9.91
C ARG A 163 -5.74 16.99 -11.32
N TYR A 164 -4.54 17.53 -11.54
CA TYR A 164 -4.06 17.89 -12.87
C TYR A 164 -4.15 16.72 -13.86
N TYR A 165 -3.69 15.53 -13.47
CA TYR A 165 -3.78 14.35 -14.33
C TYR A 165 -5.22 13.83 -14.50
N TYR A 166 -6.05 13.92 -13.47
CA TYR A 166 -7.46 13.56 -13.56
C TYR A 166 -8.21 14.43 -14.58
N ASP A 167 -7.95 15.74 -14.57
CA ASP A 167 -8.52 16.69 -15.54
C ASP A 167 -8.01 16.44 -16.95
N MET A 168 -6.71 16.25 -17.10
CA MET A 168 -6.09 15.99 -18.41
C MET A 168 -6.63 14.71 -19.06
N GLU A 169 -6.95 13.69 -18.26
CA GLU A 169 -7.55 12.44 -18.72
C GLU A 169 -9.08 12.46 -18.68
N LYS A 170 -9.70 13.64 -18.56
CA LYS A 170 -11.15 13.85 -18.68
C LYS A 170 -11.97 12.99 -17.71
N GLY A 171 -11.44 12.78 -16.52
CA GLY A 171 -12.10 11.99 -15.48
C GLY A 171 -11.82 10.48 -15.53
N ASP A 172 -10.91 10.01 -16.39
CA ASP A 172 -10.49 8.60 -16.41
C ASP A 172 -9.44 8.33 -15.33
N TRP A 173 -9.87 7.69 -14.23
CA TRP A 173 -8.98 7.32 -13.13
C TRP A 173 -7.86 6.37 -13.53
N ASN A 174 -8.11 5.42 -14.43
CA ASN A 174 -7.07 4.48 -14.84
C ASN A 174 -5.92 5.22 -15.52
N ARG A 175 -6.26 6.13 -16.44
CA ARG A 175 -5.27 6.91 -17.18
C ARG A 175 -4.61 7.96 -16.29
N ALA A 176 -5.37 8.63 -15.42
CA ALA A 176 -4.85 9.63 -14.49
C ALA A 176 -3.81 9.02 -13.52
N LEU A 177 -4.12 7.87 -12.92
CA LEU A 177 -3.21 7.15 -12.03
C LEU A 177 -1.97 6.66 -12.77
N ALA A 178 -2.12 6.14 -13.99
CA ALA A 178 -0.99 5.72 -14.81
C ALA A 178 -0.04 6.90 -15.08
N ARG A 179 -0.56 8.11 -15.29
CA ARG A 179 0.28 9.30 -15.46
C ARG A 179 0.90 9.79 -14.18
N TYR A 180 0.15 9.78 -13.09
CA TYR A 180 0.64 10.16 -11.77
C TYR A 180 1.92 9.39 -11.41
N ASN A 181 1.90 8.07 -11.63
CA ASN A 181 3.03 7.19 -11.38
C ASN A 181 4.10 7.18 -12.51
N GLY A 182 3.76 7.62 -13.71
CA GLY A 182 4.66 7.56 -14.88
C GLY A 182 4.62 6.23 -15.64
N SER A 183 3.57 5.44 -15.49
CA SER A 183 3.36 4.12 -16.09
C SER A 183 2.32 4.13 -17.22
N LEU A 184 2.19 5.24 -17.96
CA LEU A 184 1.21 5.36 -19.06
C LEU A 184 1.29 4.17 -20.03
N GLY A 185 0.15 3.51 -20.25
CA GLY A 185 0.05 2.29 -21.06
C GLY A 185 0.25 0.98 -20.30
N ARG A 186 0.48 1.02 -18.97
CA ARG A 186 0.53 -0.16 -18.10
C ARG A 186 -0.58 -0.10 -17.03
N PRO A 187 -1.35 -1.19 -16.84
CA PRO A 187 -2.48 -1.19 -15.91
C PRO A 187 -2.10 -1.50 -14.46
N ASP A 188 -0.89 -2.00 -14.19
CA ASP A 188 -0.52 -2.56 -12.88
C ASP A 188 -0.67 -1.57 -11.72
N TYR A 189 -0.17 -0.34 -11.90
CA TYR A 189 -0.26 0.69 -10.86
C TYR A 189 -1.71 1.18 -10.66
N PRO A 190 -2.46 1.59 -11.71
CA PRO A 190 -3.87 1.93 -11.55
C PRO A 190 -4.68 0.82 -10.87
N GLN A 191 -4.51 -0.43 -11.30
CA GLN A 191 -5.22 -1.56 -10.71
C GLN A 191 -4.89 -1.71 -9.23
N LYS A 192 -3.62 -1.58 -8.85
CA LYS A 192 -3.20 -1.67 -7.44
C LYS A 192 -3.88 -0.59 -6.58
N VAL A 193 -3.97 0.65 -7.07
CA VAL A 193 -4.64 1.75 -6.35
C VAL A 193 -6.15 1.50 -6.26
N LEU A 194 -6.81 1.12 -7.35
CA LEU A 194 -8.25 0.84 -7.37
C LEU A 194 -8.62 -0.38 -6.51
N ASP A 195 -7.76 -1.38 -6.44
CA ASP A 195 -7.89 -2.52 -5.53
C ASP A 195 -7.78 -2.09 -4.07
N ARG A 196 -6.84 -1.18 -3.73
CA ARG A 196 -6.77 -0.60 -2.38
C ARG A 196 -8.01 0.23 -2.06
N LEU A 197 -8.47 1.06 -3.00
CA LEU A 197 -9.67 1.88 -2.85
C LEU A 197 -10.87 1.00 -2.51
N SER A 198 -11.19 0.04 -3.38
CA SER A 198 -12.37 -0.82 -3.21
C SER A 198 -12.31 -1.65 -1.93
N ARG A 199 -11.19 -2.35 -1.67
CA ARG A 199 -11.11 -3.33 -0.57
C ARG A 199 -10.91 -2.72 0.81
N ARG A 200 -10.40 -1.49 0.88
CA ARG A 200 -9.95 -0.91 2.15
C ARG A 200 -10.54 0.45 2.45
N TRP A 201 -10.70 1.32 1.45
CA TRP A 201 -11.03 2.74 1.71
C TRP A 201 -12.47 3.09 1.38
N PHE A 202 -13.14 2.36 0.48
CA PHE A 202 -14.51 2.64 0.04
C PHE A 202 -15.58 1.69 0.61
N GLN A 203 -15.30 0.39 0.73
CA GLN A 203 -16.28 -0.58 1.24
C GLN A 203 -16.22 -0.65 2.78
N GLN A 204 -17.34 -0.39 3.45
CA GLN A 204 -17.90 -1.12 4.62
C GLN A 204 -19.41 -0.91 4.63
#